data_AF-A0A8T5KCN8-F1
#
_entry.id   AF-A0A8T5KCN8-F1
#
_cell.length_a   1.000
_cell.length_b   1.000
_cell.length_c   1.000
_cell.angle_alpha   90.00
_cell.angle_beta   90.00
_cell.angle_gamma   90.00
#
_symmetry.space_group_name_H-M   'P 1'
#
loop_
_entity.id
_entity.type
_entity.pdbx_description
1 polymer ?
#
loop_
_entity_poly.entity_id
_entity_poly.type
_entity_poly.pdbx_seq_one_letter_code
_entity_poly.pdbx_strand_id
1 'polypeptide(L)'
;METKQTMLVAIIAIMSLPALSIYAWQTTTIYSEQNAVDTALQFVEDSPTYGWDGIKGSIELVKAYKMRNPNAIWEVVVAFTSSNAGYGDRSDQMVATVLTDHVIKVTVEGDLITSAVTDEVWDELSETEVEILSTSHSEAEEIAINFLKNGPTFGFDGVPGSIEVIEIIAAESYPIQYFITLTFECRQAGYGDREGQMLAQVFTAHEIRIALSNGVIGSAIIDNSWDELIQRPVTVSMTISPDHAKDLAVDHVINEYHELTDASIPEDWTVNTSNHGGSVGSNNLEFSGAGWTVKVQFPEGHEPVYEIIVEYDNDTGFTWEGQIDHEGNIIEP
;
A
#
# COMPACT_ATOMS: atom_id res chain seq x y z
N MET A 1 -57.29 9.75 21.36
CA MET A 1 -56.79 8.39 21.11
C MET A 1 -55.68 8.35 20.05
N GLU A 2 -55.38 9.48 19.39
CA GLU A 2 -54.37 9.52 18.31
C GLU A 2 -52.94 9.78 18.79
N THR A 3 -52.74 10.57 19.84
CA THR A 3 -51.39 10.93 20.31
C THR A 3 -50.57 9.76 20.86
N LYS A 4 -51.21 8.71 21.38
CA LYS A 4 -50.51 7.52 21.91
C LYS A 4 -50.05 6.57 20.82
N GLN A 5 -50.73 6.50 19.68
CA GLN A 5 -50.32 5.63 18.57
C GLN A 5 -49.19 6.24 17.74
N THR A 6 -49.20 7.56 17.52
CA THR A 6 -48.09 8.26 16.84
C THR A 6 -46.79 8.22 17.64
N MET A 7 -46.88 8.30 18.97
CA MET A 7 -45.70 8.23 19.85
C MET A 7 -45.05 6.83 19.85
N LEU A 8 -45.85 5.77 19.70
CA LEU A 8 -45.37 4.39 19.72
C LEU A 8 -44.67 3.99 18.41
N VAL A 9 -45.15 4.51 17.27
CA VAL A 9 -44.49 4.33 15.96
C VAL A 9 -43.17 5.11 15.89
N ALA A 10 -43.12 6.33 16.45
CA ALA A 10 -41.90 7.12 16.49
C ALA A 10 -40.78 6.46 17.33
N ILE A 11 -41.13 5.83 18.46
CA ILE A 11 -40.16 5.14 19.32
C ILE A 11 -39.57 3.89 18.63
N ILE A 12 -40.37 3.13 17.89
CA ILE A 12 -39.88 1.95 17.15
C ILE A 12 -38.92 2.36 16.02
N ALA A 13 -39.23 3.42 15.27
CA ALA A 13 -38.35 3.93 14.22
C ALA A 13 -37.03 4.52 14.77
N ILE A 14 -37.07 5.17 15.93
CA ILE A 14 -35.87 5.71 16.59
C ILE A 14 -35.00 4.59 17.19
N MET A 15 -35.57 3.47 17.62
CA MET A 15 -34.79 2.33 18.14
C MET A 15 -34.24 1.41 17.05
N SER A 16 -34.82 1.40 15.84
CA SER A 16 -34.28 0.62 14.71
C SER A 16 -33.10 1.31 14.03
N LEU A 17 -32.98 2.64 14.12
CA LEU A 17 -31.88 3.42 13.53
C LEU A 17 -30.50 3.14 14.18
N PRO A 18 -30.35 3.12 15.53
CA PRO A 18 -29.07 2.77 16.16
C PRO A 18 -28.74 1.29 16.00
N ALA A 19 -29.74 0.40 15.91
CA ALA A 19 -29.49 -1.01 15.64
C ALA A 19 -28.91 -1.24 14.23
N LEU A 20 -29.34 -0.46 13.23
CA LEU A 20 -28.78 -0.49 11.88
C LEU A 20 -27.37 0.12 11.82
N SER A 21 -27.08 1.18 12.59
CA SER A 21 -25.73 1.76 12.65
C SER A 21 -24.74 0.92 13.44
N ILE A 22 -25.19 0.20 14.49
CA ILE A 22 -24.34 -0.76 15.24
C ILE A 22 -24.05 -2.00 14.39
N TYR A 23 -25.00 -2.47 13.58
CA TYR A 23 -24.74 -3.57 12.63
C TYR A 23 -23.80 -3.16 11.50
N ALA A 24 -23.92 -1.92 11.00
CA ALA A 24 -23.01 -1.40 9.97
C ALA A 24 -21.58 -1.10 10.48
N TRP A 25 -21.36 -1.05 11.80
CA TRP A 25 -20.05 -0.82 12.42
C TRP A 25 -19.32 -2.10 12.85
N GLN A 26 -19.95 -3.28 12.76
CA GLN A 26 -19.32 -4.56 13.13
C GLN A 26 -18.64 -5.31 11.99
N THR A 27 -18.45 -4.68 10.82
CA THR A 27 -17.81 -5.35 9.66
C THR A 27 -16.83 -4.43 8.94
N THR A 28 -15.75 -4.04 9.62
CA THR A 28 -14.48 -3.86 8.88
C THR A 28 -13.89 -5.24 8.73
N THR A 29 -14.33 -5.98 7.72
CA THR A 29 -13.74 -7.25 7.34
C THR A 29 -12.27 -6.99 7.01
N ILE A 30 -11.36 -7.52 7.83
CA ILE A 30 -9.96 -7.64 7.43
C ILE A 30 -9.98 -8.43 6.12
N TYR A 31 -9.51 -7.81 5.04
CA TYR A 31 -9.49 -8.45 3.75
C TYR A 31 -8.37 -9.51 3.74
N SER A 32 -8.76 -10.73 4.12
CA SER A 32 -7.87 -11.88 4.27
C SER A 32 -7.42 -12.41 2.91
N GLU A 33 -6.36 -13.22 2.89
CA GLU A 33 -5.94 -13.97 1.70
C GLU A 33 -7.11 -14.77 1.12
N GLN A 34 -7.91 -15.40 1.98
CA GLN A 34 -9.04 -16.21 1.53
C GLN A 34 -10.10 -15.34 0.85
N ASN A 35 -10.38 -14.14 1.36
CA ASN A 35 -11.31 -13.23 0.72
C ASN A 35 -10.78 -12.78 -0.65
N ALA A 36 -9.47 -12.48 -0.75
CA ALA A 36 -8.80 -12.14 -2.01
C ALA A 36 -8.91 -13.26 -3.04
N VAL A 37 -8.64 -14.49 -2.61
CA VAL A 37 -8.77 -15.70 -3.43
C VAL A 37 -10.21 -15.91 -3.87
N ASP A 38 -11.18 -15.82 -2.96
CA ASP A 38 -12.60 -16.03 -3.28
C ASP A 38 -13.11 -14.97 -4.27
N THR A 39 -12.76 -13.70 -4.07
CA THR A 39 -13.09 -12.60 -4.99
C THR A 39 -12.44 -12.80 -6.36
N ALA A 40 -11.16 -13.17 -6.40
CA ALA A 40 -10.45 -13.43 -7.65
C ALA A 40 -11.04 -14.63 -8.38
N LEU A 41 -11.30 -15.75 -7.70
CA LEU A 41 -11.89 -16.95 -8.30
C LEU A 41 -13.29 -16.67 -8.84
N GLN A 42 -14.13 -15.94 -8.10
CA GLN A 42 -15.45 -15.52 -8.57
C GLN A 42 -15.34 -14.68 -9.84
N PHE A 43 -14.39 -13.75 -9.90
CA PHE A 43 -14.14 -12.98 -11.12
C PHE A 43 -13.64 -13.83 -12.27
N VAL A 44 -12.73 -14.77 -12.04
CA VAL A 44 -12.26 -15.67 -13.10
C VAL A 44 -13.43 -16.48 -13.66
N GLU A 45 -14.35 -16.98 -12.82
CA GLU A 45 -15.55 -17.68 -13.27
C GLU A 45 -16.46 -16.80 -14.16
N ASP A 46 -16.55 -15.50 -13.85
CA ASP A 46 -17.37 -14.54 -14.57
C ASP A 46 -16.60 -13.80 -15.69
N SER A 47 -15.29 -14.04 -15.84
CA SER A 47 -14.44 -13.31 -16.78
C SER A 47 -14.84 -13.57 -18.24
N PRO A 48 -14.69 -12.61 -19.15
CA PRO A 48 -15.01 -12.80 -20.56
C PRO A 48 -14.31 -14.01 -21.20
N THR A 49 -13.02 -14.22 -20.91
CA THR A 49 -12.28 -15.37 -21.46
C THR A 49 -12.80 -16.70 -20.95
N TYR A 50 -12.93 -16.90 -19.63
CA TYR A 50 -13.38 -18.18 -19.07
C TYR A 50 -14.89 -18.39 -19.25
N GLY A 51 -15.70 -17.34 -19.12
CA GLY A 51 -17.16 -17.42 -19.26
C GLY A 51 -17.60 -17.88 -20.66
N TRP A 52 -16.78 -17.63 -21.68
CA TRP A 52 -17.08 -18.03 -23.05
C TRP A 52 -16.73 -19.49 -23.35
N ASP A 53 -15.50 -19.93 -23.04
CA ASP A 53 -15.02 -21.29 -23.38
C ASP A 53 -14.22 -22.01 -22.30
N GLY A 54 -14.20 -21.48 -21.09
CA GLY A 54 -13.61 -22.10 -19.92
C GLY A 54 -14.23 -23.47 -19.62
N ILE A 55 -13.37 -24.45 -19.35
CA ILE A 55 -13.80 -25.78 -18.97
C ILE A 55 -14.18 -25.75 -17.50
N LYS A 56 -15.46 -26.04 -17.20
CA LYS A 56 -15.95 -26.11 -15.82
C LYS A 56 -15.09 -27.03 -14.97
N GLY A 57 -14.56 -26.49 -13.87
CA GLY A 57 -13.72 -27.21 -12.92
C GLY A 57 -12.25 -27.31 -13.34
N SER A 58 -11.81 -26.60 -14.38
CA SER A 58 -10.40 -26.46 -14.74
C SER A 58 -9.68 -25.34 -13.99
N ILE A 59 -10.42 -24.49 -13.26
CA ILE A 59 -9.84 -23.40 -12.46
C ILE A 59 -9.01 -23.99 -11.33
N GLU A 60 -7.75 -23.59 -11.26
CA GLU A 60 -6.78 -23.96 -10.25
C GLU A 60 -6.10 -22.71 -9.70
N LEU A 61 -6.16 -22.50 -8.38
CA LEU A 61 -5.37 -21.48 -7.71
C LEU A 61 -3.89 -21.90 -7.76
N VAL A 62 -3.06 -21.09 -8.40
CA VAL A 62 -1.62 -21.34 -8.49
C VAL A 62 -0.93 -20.77 -7.26
N LYS A 63 -1.12 -19.46 -7.00
CA LYS A 63 -0.52 -18.73 -5.88
C LYS A 63 -1.37 -17.51 -5.51
N ALA A 64 -1.30 -17.10 -4.25
CA ALA A 64 -1.74 -15.78 -3.81
C ALA A 64 -0.61 -15.14 -3.01
N TYR A 65 -0.40 -13.84 -3.18
CA TYR A 65 0.61 -13.11 -2.43
C TYR A 65 0.13 -11.71 -2.04
N LYS A 66 0.45 -11.33 -0.81
CA LYS A 66 0.16 -9.99 -0.28
C LYS A 66 1.22 -9.02 -0.80
N MET A 67 0.80 -7.93 -1.43
CA MET A 67 1.72 -6.90 -1.90
C MET A 67 2.25 -6.08 -0.71
N ARG A 68 3.50 -5.60 -0.80
CA ARG A 68 4.12 -4.74 0.22
C ARG A 68 3.59 -3.31 0.11
N ASN A 69 2.34 -3.11 0.49
CA ASN A 69 1.61 -1.84 0.45
C ASN A 69 0.82 -1.63 1.77
N PRO A 70 0.65 -0.39 2.28
CA PRO A 70 -0.23 -0.12 3.43
C PRO A 70 -1.69 -0.55 3.19
N ASN A 71 -2.14 -0.60 1.94
CA ASN A 71 -3.46 -1.12 1.60
C ASN A 71 -3.41 -2.66 1.51
N ALA A 72 -4.50 -3.34 1.87
CA ALA A 72 -4.64 -4.79 1.77
C ALA A 72 -4.80 -5.26 0.31
N ILE A 73 -3.72 -5.11 -0.47
CA ILE A 73 -3.65 -5.47 -1.88
C ILE A 73 -3.04 -6.87 -2.01
N TRP A 74 -3.72 -7.72 -2.77
CA TRP A 74 -3.33 -9.09 -3.06
C TRP A 74 -3.19 -9.28 -4.56
N GLU A 75 -2.20 -10.03 -4.99
CA GLU A 75 -2.19 -10.61 -6.33
C GLU A 75 -2.48 -12.10 -6.25
N VAL A 76 -3.47 -12.54 -7.02
CA VAL A 76 -3.93 -13.93 -7.10
C VAL A 76 -3.67 -14.44 -8.51
N VAL A 77 -2.92 -15.52 -8.60
CA VAL A 77 -2.56 -16.19 -9.85
C VAL A 77 -3.40 -17.45 -9.99
N VAL A 78 -4.20 -17.52 -11.04
CA VAL A 78 -5.14 -18.60 -11.31
C VAL A 78 -4.85 -19.19 -12.68
N ALA A 79 -4.84 -20.52 -12.78
CA ALA A 79 -4.75 -21.22 -14.04
C ALA A 79 -6.12 -21.79 -14.42
N PHE A 80 -6.44 -21.85 -15.71
CA PHE A 80 -7.64 -22.53 -16.21
C PHE A 80 -7.42 -23.05 -17.63
N THR A 81 -8.28 -23.94 -18.10
CA THR A 81 -8.23 -24.46 -19.47
C THR A 81 -9.47 -24.02 -20.25
N SER A 82 -9.25 -23.45 -21.43
CA SER A 82 -10.31 -23.10 -22.40
C SER A 82 -10.40 -24.09 -23.54
N SER A 83 -11.60 -24.23 -24.11
CA SER A 83 -11.90 -25.16 -25.22
C SER A 83 -11.57 -24.59 -26.60
N ASN A 84 -11.26 -23.30 -26.69
CA ASN A 84 -10.79 -22.65 -27.90
C ASN A 84 -9.60 -21.75 -27.59
N ALA A 85 -8.86 -21.37 -28.64
CA ALA A 85 -7.80 -20.38 -28.52
C ALA A 85 -8.35 -18.94 -28.50
N GLY A 86 -7.60 -18.04 -27.84
CA GLY A 86 -7.87 -16.61 -27.79
C GLY A 86 -8.42 -16.13 -26.45
N TYR A 87 -8.79 -14.84 -26.40
CA TYR A 87 -9.18 -14.12 -25.18
C TYR A 87 -10.47 -13.32 -25.41
N GLY A 88 -11.17 -12.97 -24.32
CA GLY A 88 -12.37 -12.14 -24.33
C GLY A 88 -13.62 -12.79 -24.90
N ASP A 89 -14.68 -11.98 -25.05
CA ASP A 89 -15.91 -12.38 -25.75
C ASP A 89 -15.66 -12.50 -27.26
N ARG A 90 -15.81 -13.73 -27.76
CA ARG A 90 -15.56 -14.11 -29.15
C ARG A 90 -16.82 -14.60 -29.86
N SER A 91 -18.00 -14.25 -29.36
CA SER A 91 -19.29 -14.71 -29.88
C SER A 91 -19.51 -14.48 -31.38
N ASP A 92 -18.85 -13.47 -31.97
CA ASP A 92 -18.94 -13.11 -33.38
C ASP A 92 -17.75 -13.58 -34.25
N GLN A 93 -16.86 -14.42 -33.72
CA GLN A 93 -15.63 -14.82 -34.40
C GLN A 93 -15.60 -16.32 -34.76
N MET A 94 -14.91 -16.67 -35.84
CA MET A 94 -14.55 -18.08 -36.10
C MET A 94 -13.28 -18.42 -35.33
N VAL A 95 -13.41 -19.24 -34.28
CA VAL A 95 -12.29 -19.64 -33.41
C VAL A 95 -11.78 -21.05 -33.73
N ALA A 96 -10.53 -21.33 -33.36
CA ALA A 96 -9.98 -22.67 -33.41
C ALA A 96 -10.35 -23.44 -32.13
N THR A 97 -11.04 -24.57 -32.27
CA THR A 97 -11.38 -25.48 -31.17
C THR A 97 -10.14 -26.27 -30.74
N VAL A 98 -9.42 -25.77 -29.75
CA VAL A 98 -8.21 -26.37 -29.19
C VAL A 98 -8.18 -26.12 -27.70
N LEU A 99 -7.79 -27.14 -26.93
CA LEU A 99 -7.55 -27.00 -25.50
C LEU A 99 -6.36 -26.07 -25.30
N THR A 100 -6.59 -24.95 -24.63
CA THR A 100 -5.55 -23.96 -24.34
C THR A 100 -5.53 -23.72 -22.84
N ASP A 101 -4.37 -23.88 -22.23
CA ASP A 101 -4.17 -23.53 -20.83
C ASP A 101 -3.83 -22.05 -20.75
N HIS A 102 -4.48 -21.37 -19.81
CA HIS A 102 -4.35 -19.95 -19.55
C HIS A 102 -3.94 -19.70 -18.10
N VAL A 103 -3.21 -18.61 -17.87
CA VAL A 103 -2.88 -18.10 -16.54
C VAL A 103 -3.35 -16.67 -16.45
N ILE A 104 -4.26 -16.41 -15.51
CA ILE A 104 -4.74 -15.06 -15.20
C ILE A 104 -4.15 -14.58 -13.88
N LYS A 105 -3.64 -13.34 -13.89
CA LYS A 105 -3.20 -12.62 -12.71
C LYS A 105 -4.25 -11.57 -12.35
N VAL A 106 -4.80 -11.67 -11.16
CA VAL A 106 -5.86 -10.78 -10.65
C VAL A 106 -5.30 -10.00 -9.46
N THR A 107 -5.31 -8.67 -9.55
CA THR A 107 -4.96 -7.78 -8.44
C THR A 107 -6.25 -7.33 -7.74
N VAL A 108 -6.28 -7.51 -6.43
CA VAL A 108 -7.45 -7.28 -5.59
C VAL A 108 -7.09 -6.35 -4.45
N GLU A 109 -7.79 -5.22 -4.34
CA GLU A 109 -7.62 -4.22 -3.27
C GLU A 109 -8.93 -4.10 -2.48
N GLY A 110 -8.95 -4.66 -1.25
CA GLY A 110 -10.22 -4.87 -0.55
C GLY A 110 -11.16 -5.71 -1.43
N ASP A 111 -12.43 -5.36 -1.56
CA ASP A 111 -13.37 -6.11 -2.43
C ASP A 111 -13.32 -5.71 -3.92
N LEU A 112 -12.37 -4.86 -4.33
CA LEU A 112 -12.29 -4.32 -5.69
C LEU A 112 -11.19 -5.00 -6.50
N ILE A 113 -11.52 -5.40 -7.72
CA ILE A 113 -10.54 -5.89 -8.69
C ILE A 113 -10.00 -4.69 -9.46
N THR A 114 -8.69 -4.46 -9.32
CA THR A 114 -8.00 -3.31 -9.91
C THR A 114 -7.24 -3.68 -11.18
N SER A 115 -6.93 -4.97 -11.36
CA SER A 115 -6.29 -5.50 -12.57
C SER A 115 -6.68 -6.97 -12.74
N ALA A 116 -6.88 -7.41 -13.98
CA ALA A 116 -7.08 -8.82 -14.29
C ALA A 116 -6.53 -9.10 -15.69
N VAL A 117 -5.38 -9.77 -15.75
CA VAL A 117 -4.65 -9.97 -17.01
C VAL A 117 -4.42 -11.44 -17.29
N THR A 118 -4.94 -11.92 -18.41
CA THR A 118 -4.79 -13.30 -18.90
C THR A 118 -3.58 -13.42 -19.83
N ASP A 119 -2.74 -14.41 -19.56
CA ASP A 119 -1.48 -14.74 -20.26
C ASP A 119 -0.51 -13.58 -20.43
N GLU A 120 -0.62 -12.54 -19.59
CA GLU A 120 0.09 -11.27 -19.74
C GLU A 120 -0.23 -10.50 -21.04
N VAL A 121 -1.19 -10.98 -21.83
CA VAL A 121 -1.51 -10.48 -23.18
C VAL A 121 -2.85 -9.75 -23.21
N TRP A 122 -3.81 -10.12 -22.37
CA TRP A 122 -5.18 -9.63 -22.45
C TRP A 122 -5.68 -9.09 -21.11
N ASP A 123 -6.20 -7.85 -21.11
CA ASP A 123 -6.85 -7.26 -19.94
C ASP A 123 -8.35 -7.62 -19.96
N GLU A 124 -8.79 -8.39 -18.97
CA GLU A 124 -10.19 -8.83 -18.82
C GLU A 124 -11.13 -7.70 -18.38
N LEU A 125 -10.62 -6.63 -17.77
CA LEU A 125 -11.44 -5.49 -17.32
C LEU A 125 -11.72 -4.53 -18.47
N SER A 126 -10.72 -4.27 -19.32
CA SER A 126 -10.88 -3.39 -20.47
C SER A 126 -11.25 -4.11 -21.77
N GLU A 127 -11.18 -5.45 -21.79
CA GLU A 127 -11.39 -6.31 -22.97
C GLU A 127 -10.53 -5.90 -24.16
N THR A 128 -9.24 -5.65 -23.89
CA THR A 128 -8.26 -5.26 -24.90
C THR A 128 -6.94 -5.99 -24.67
N GLU A 129 -6.15 -6.14 -25.73
CA GLU A 129 -4.75 -6.56 -25.57
C GLU A 129 -4.03 -5.56 -24.64
N VAL A 130 -3.30 -6.08 -23.66
CA VAL A 130 -2.43 -5.24 -22.85
C VAL A 130 -1.34 -4.74 -23.76
N GLU A 131 -1.32 -3.43 -24.01
CA GLU A 131 -0.11 -2.79 -24.51
C GLU A 131 0.94 -2.89 -23.41
N ILE A 132 1.71 -3.97 -23.41
CA ILE A 132 2.84 -4.12 -22.50
C ILE A 132 3.93 -3.15 -22.97
N LEU A 133 3.78 -1.87 -22.63
CA LEU A 133 4.88 -0.91 -22.58
C LEU A 133 5.78 -1.26 -21.37
N SER A 134 6.19 -2.54 -21.27
CA SER A 134 7.22 -2.94 -20.31
C SER A 134 8.50 -2.24 -20.73
N THR A 135 8.81 -1.16 -20.03
CA THR A 135 10.08 -0.48 -20.18
C THR A 135 11.15 -1.53 -19.91
N SER A 136 12.02 -1.76 -20.89
CA SER A 136 13.14 -2.68 -20.68
C SER A 136 14.10 -2.08 -19.65
N HIS A 137 14.93 -2.90 -18.99
CA HIS A 137 15.94 -2.42 -18.06
C HIS A 137 16.84 -1.32 -18.67
N SER A 138 17.29 -1.53 -19.92
CA SER A 138 18.12 -0.56 -20.65
C SER A 138 17.38 0.75 -20.94
N GLU A 139 16.09 0.65 -21.27
CA GLU A 139 15.26 1.82 -21.54
C GLU A 139 14.95 2.60 -20.26
N ALA A 140 14.75 1.91 -19.14
CA ALA A 140 14.54 2.51 -17.84
C ALA A 140 15.77 3.31 -17.38
N GLU A 141 16.96 2.74 -17.58
CA GLU A 141 18.24 3.41 -17.36
C GLU A 141 18.36 4.69 -18.22
N GLU A 142 18.08 4.59 -19.53
CA GLU A 142 18.16 5.73 -20.44
C GLU A 142 17.18 6.85 -20.04
N ILE A 143 15.95 6.51 -19.67
CA ILE A 143 14.93 7.48 -19.22
C ILE A 143 15.40 8.17 -17.95
N ALA A 144 15.92 7.43 -16.96
CA ALA A 144 16.41 7.99 -15.71
C ALA A 144 17.60 8.93 -15.90
N ILE A 145 18.59 8.53 -16.72
CA ILE A 145 19.75 9.37 -17.05
C ILE A 145 19.31 10.63 -17.80
N ASN A 146 18.39 10.49 -18.75
CA ASN A 146 17.90 11.61 -19.53
C ASN A 146 17.08 12.58 -18.67
N PHE A 147 16.27 12.08 -17.74
CA PHE A 147 15.57 12.91 -16.76
C PHE A 147 16.54 13.70 -15.91
N LEU A 148 17.54 13.05 -15.29
CA LEU A 148 18.54 13.73 -14.46
C LEU A 148 19.27 14.81 -15.26
N LYS A 149 19.72 14.51 -16.49
CA LYS A 149 20.43 15.48 -17.35
C LYS A 149 19.60 16.73 -17.67
N ASN A 150 18.29 16.58 -17.80
CA ASN A 150 17.38 17.69 -18.11
C ASN A 150 16.73 18.30 -16.86
N GLY A 151 17.00 17.75 -15.67
CA GLY A 151 16.48 18.22 -14.40
C GLY A 151 17.09 19.56 -13.99
N PRO A 152 16.36 20.42 -13.26
CA PRO A 152 16.86 21.73 -12.83
C PRO A 152 18.16 21.66 -12.02
N THR A 153 18.32 20.67 -11.13
CA THR A 153 19.49 20.54 -10.27
C THR A 153 20.78 20.30 -11.07
N PHE A 154 20.77 19.31 -11.96
CA PHE A 154 21.93 19.00 -12.80
C PHE A 154 22.07 20.00 -13.95
N GLY A 155 20.96 20.49 -14.51
CA GLY A 155 20.94 21.47 -15.59
C GLY A 155 21.54 22.82 -15.20
N PHE A 156 21.43 23.21 -13.92
CA PHE A 156 21.99 24.46 -13.42
C PHE A 156 23.53 24.46 -13.46
N ASP A 157 24.16 23.44 -12.87
CA ASP A 157 25.61 23.43 -12.67
C ASP A 157 26.27 22.05 -12.59
N GLY A 158 25.57 21.01 -13.07
CA GLY A 158 26.07 19.64 -13.14
C GLY A 158 27.39 19.52 -13.91
N VAL A 159 28.23 18.59 -13.47
CA VAL A 159 29.50 18.26 -14.12
C VAL A 159 29.23 17.25 -15.23
N PRO A 160 29.48 17.59 -16.52
CA PRO A 160 29.26 16.65 -17.60
C PRO A 160 30.11 15.40 -17.43
N GLY A 161 29.48 14.22 -17.45
CA GLY A 161 30.15 12.93 -17.29
C GLY A 161 30.35 12.46 -15.85
N SER A 162 29.83 13.17 -14.84
CA SER A 162 29.86 12.72 -13.44
C SER A 162 28.72 11.77 -13.06
N ILE A 163 27.76 11.52 -13.96
CA ILE A 163 26.61 10.65 -13.69
C ILE A 163 27.08 9.20 -13.69
N GLU A 164 26.89 8.50 -12.58
CA GLU A 164 27.14 7.07 -12.43
C GLU A 164 25.87 6.35 -11.98
N VAL A 165 25.60 5.18 -12.57
CA VAL A 165 24.50 4.30 -12.17
C VAL A 165 25.00 3.41 -11.04
N ILE A 166 24.41 3.55 -9.85
CA ILE A 166 24.79 2.73 -8.69
C ILE A 166 23.99 1.44 -8.67
N GLU A 167 22.67 1.54 -8.85
CA GLU A 167 21.77 0.40 -8.71
C GLU A 167 20.51 0.59 -9.56
N ILE A 168 19.99 -0.52 -10.10
CA ILE A 168 18.69 -0.61 -10.74
C ILE A 168 18.00 -1.87 -10.22
N ILE A 169 16.89 -1.69 -9.51
CA ILE A 169 16.07 -2.78 -8.98
C ILE A 169 14.75 -2.79 -9.75
N ALA A 170 14.43 -3.92 -10.37
CA ALA A 170 13.09 -4.17 -10.89
C ALA A 170 12.22 -4.76 -9.77
N ALA A 171 11.10 -4.13 -9.49
CA ALA A 171 10.10 -4.63 -8.56
C ALA A 171 9.30 -5.76 -9.22
N GLU A 172 8.88 -6.74 -8.42
CA GLU A 172 7.90 -7.76 -8.80
C GLU A 172 6.49 -7.15 -8.81
N SER A 173 6.26 -6.16 -9.67
CA SER A 173 4.99 -5.46 -9.85
C SER A 173 4.53 -5.53 -11.31
N TYR A 174 3.22 -5.38 -11.54
CA TYR A 174 2.66 -5.23 -12.87
C TYR A 174 1.88 -3.90 -13.00
N PRO A 175 2.29 -2.97 -13.88
CA PRO A 175 3.49 -3.01 -14.73
C PRO A 175 4.79 -2.99 -13.91
N ILE A 176 5.89 -3.47 -14.52
CA ILE A 176 7.21 -3.51 -13.88
C ILE A 176 7.61 -2.10 -13.47
N GLN A 177 7.88 -1.92 -12.18
CA GLN A 177 8.42 -0.70 -11.62
C GLN A 177 9.94 -0.84 -11.44
N TYR A 178 10.70 0.19 -11.83
CA TYR A 178 12.13 0.27 -11.60
C TYR A 178 12.45 1.31 -10.53
N PHE A 179 13.28 0.93 -9.57
CA PHE A 179 13.93 1.83 -8.63
C PHE A 179 15.39 1.98 -9.03
N ILE A 180 15.78 3.20 -9.42
CA ILE A 180 17.08 3.50 -10.00
C ILE A 180 17.79 4.50 -9.09
N THR A 181 19.01 4.15 -8.67
CA THR A 181 19.88 5.02 -7.88
C THR A 181 21.04 5.49 -8.74
N LEU A 182 21.16 6.81 -8.92
CA LEU A 182 22.25 7.45 -9.64
C LEU A 182 23.02 8.37 -8.71
N THR A 183 24.32 8.53 -8.94
CA THR A 183 25.13 9.58 -8.32
C THR A 183 25.59 10.58 -9.38
N PHE A 184 25.80 11.83 -8.98
CA PHE A 184 26.32 12.88 -9.85
C PHE A 184 27.01 13.98 -9.04
N GLU A 185 27.79 14.82 -9.72
CA GLU A 185 28.44 15.99 -9.12
C GLU A 185 27.93 17.30 -9.72
N CYS A 186 27.71 18.28 -8.87
CA CYS A 186 27.46 19.69 -9.21
C CYS A 186 28.64 20.57 -8.77
N ARG A 187 28.79 21.76 -9.38
CA ARG A 187 29.87 22.72 -9.05
C ARG A 187 29.57 23.60 -7.84
N GLN A 188 28.34 23.54 -7.36
CA GLN A 188 27.77 24.33 -6.26
C GLN A 188 26.83 23.43 -5.47
N ALA A 189 26.64 23.77 -4.19
CA ALA A 189 25.71 23.06 -3.32
C ALA A 189 24.25 23.51 -3.55
N GLY A 190 23.30 22.65 -3.13
CA GLY A 190 21.86 22.93 -3.09
C GLY A 190 21.07 22.05 -4.05
N TYR A 191 19.78 22.38 -4.28
CA TYR A 191 18.88 21.67 -5.20
C TYR A 191 18.05 22.63 -6.07
N GLY A 192 17.54 22.14 -7.19
CA GLY A 192 16.64 22.83 -8.11
C GLY A 192 17.27 23.98 -8.91
N ASP A 193 16.40 24.86 -9.42
CA ASP A 193 16.82 26.13 -10.01
C ASP A 193 17.21 27.13 -8.92
N ARG A 194 18.44 27.64 -9.03
CA ARG A 194 19.05 28.54 -8.04
C ARG A 194 19.45 29.87 -8.67
N GLU A 195 18.83 30.23 -9.79
CA GLU A 195 19.07 31.51 -10.44
C GLU A 195 18.86 32.68 -9.46
N GLY A 196 19.83 33.59 -9.42
CA GLY A 196 19.80 34.77 -8.54
C GLY A 196 20.25 34.54 -7.09
N GLN A 197 20.64 33.32 -6.71
CA GLN A 197 21.17 33.04 -5.37
C GLN A 197 22.69 33.28 -5.28
N MET A 198 23.18 33.64 -4.08
CA MET A 198 24.61 33.70 -3.78
C MET A 198 25.07 32.32 -3.31
N LEU A 199 25.82 31.61 -4.16
CA LEU A 199 26.17 30.21 -3.95
C LEU A 199 27.66 30.02 -3.69
N ALA A 200 28.00 29.02 -2.88
CA ALA A 200 29.38 28.61 -2.65
C ALA A 200 29.89 27.80 -3.86
N GLN A 201 31.10 28.11 -4.34
CA GLN A 201 31.75 27.33 -5.40
C GLN A 201 32.46 26.13 -4.80
N VAL A 202 31.72 25.04 -4.62
CA VAL A 202 32.22 23.79 -4.06
C VAL A 202 31.61 22.63 -4.84
N PHE A 203 32.46 21.72 -5.30
CA PHE A 203 31.98 20.48 -5.90
C PHE A 203 31.21 19.69 -4.85
N THR A 204 29.97 19.36 -5.18
CA THR A 204 29.06 18.63 -4.28
C THR A 204 28.57 17.40 -5.02
N ALA A 205 28.82 16.25 -4.41
CA ALA A 205 28.28 14.98 -4.86
C ALA A 205 26.85 14.82 -4.33
N HIS A 206 25.98 14.28 -5.17
CA HIS A 206 24.58 14.06 -4.92
C HIS A 206 24.20 12.62 -5.31
N GLU A 207 23.21 12.06 -4.61
CA GLU A 207 22.55 10.80 -4.94
C GLU A 207 21.09 11.10 -5.29
N ILE A 208 20.59 10.58 -6.41
CA ILE A 208 19.19 10.65 -6.78
C ILE A 208 18.58 9.25 -6.87
N ARG A 209 17.39 9.09 -6.28
CA ARG A 209 16.59 7.87 -6.34
C ARG A 209 15.35 8.12 -7.16
N ILE A 210 15.21 7.38 -8.26
CA ILE A 210 14.15 7.55 -9.25
C ILE A 210 13.26 6.31 -9.25
N ALA A 211 11.95 6.52 -9.16
CA ALA A 211 10.94 5.48 -9.35
C ALA A 211 10.27 5.67 -10.72
N LEU A 212 10.41 4.68 -11.58
CA LEU A 212 9.90 4.66 -12.95
C LEU A 212 8.92 3.50 -13.12
N SER A 213 7.79 3.73 -13.77
CA SER A 213 6.87 2.66 -14.18
C SER A 213 6.29 2.98 -15.55
N ASN A 214 6.26 2.01 -16.45
CA ASN A 214 5.68 2.14 -17.79
C ASN A 214 6.22 3.36 -18.57
N GLY A 215 7.52 3.63 -18.45
CA GLY A 215 8.20 4.76 -19.10
C GLY A 215 7.93 6.13 -18.47
N VAL A 216 7.17 6.18 -17.37
CA VAL A 216 6.80 7.41 -16.66
C VAL A 216 7.49 7.47 -15.30
N ILE A 217 8.13 8.60 -15.00
CA ILE A 217 8.78 8.83 -13.70
C ILE A 217 7.71 9.31 -12.71
N GLY A 218 7.53 8.55 -11.62
CA GLY A 218 6.60 8.88 -10.55
C GLY A 218 7.25 9.58 -9.35
N SER A 219 8.56 9.39 -9.16
CA SER A 219 9.33 10.03 -8.07
C SER A 219 10.79 10.18 -8.47
N ALA A 220 11.43 11.28 -8.06
CA ALA A 220 12.87 11.48 -8.21
C ALA A 220 13.38 12.33 -7.06
N ILE A 221 14.03 11.70 -6.09
CA ILE A 221 14.43 12.32 -4.84
C ILE A 221 15.95 12.45 -4.78
N ILE A 222 16.46 13.67 -4.62
CA ILE A 222 17.88 13.97 -4.44
C ILE A 222 18.20 14.05 -2.95
N ASP A 223 19.25 13.33 -2.53
CA ASP A 223 19.81 13.28 -1.18
C ASP A 223 18.78 13.05 -0.07
N ASN A 224 17.69 12.33 -0.41
CA ASN A 224 16.51 12.14 0.46
C ASN A 224 15.87 13.45 0.97
N SER A 225 16.22 14.58 0.35
CA SER A 225 15.93 15.92 0.86
C SER A 225 15.13 16.77 -0.12
N TRP A 226 15.21 16.48 -1.42
CA TRP A 226 14.59 17.29 -2.47
C TRP A 226 13.87 16.44 -3.49
N ASP A 227 12.61 16.76 -3.78
CA ASP A 227 11.87 16.15 -4.88
C ASP A 227 12.11 16.95 -6.16
N GLU A 228 12.82 16.33 -7.10
CA GLU A 228 13.23 16.93 -8.36
C GLU A 228 12.06 17.03 -9.36
N LEU A 229 11.00 16.22 -9.24
CA LEU A 229 9.84 16.36 -10.15
C LEU A 229 9.03 17.62 -9.83
N ILE A 230 8.79 17.85 -8.54
CA ILE A 230 7.90 18.93 -8.08
C ILE A 230 8.65 20.12 -7.48
N GLN A 231 10.00 20.08 -7.49
CA GLN A 231 10.89 21.18 -7.13
C GLN A 231 10.63 21.74 -5.73
N ARG A 232 10.56 20.85 -4.74
CA ARG A 232 10.39 21.23 -3.33
C ARG A 232 11.09 20.22 -2.40
N PRO A 233 11.42 20.61 -1.16
CA PRO A 233 11.96 19.67 -0.19
C PRO A 233 11.03 18.48 -0.01
N VAL A 234 11.61 17.29 0.12
CA VAL A 234 10.84 16.14 0.58
C VAL A 234 10.55 16.38 2.05
N THR A 235 9.27 16.57 2.38
CA THR A 235 8.84 16.40 3.76
C THR A 235 8.86 14.91 4.05
N VAL A 236 10.05 14.36 4.32
CA VAL A 236 10.16 13.04 4.93
C VAL A 236 9.69 13.23 6.36
N SER A 237 8.37 13.18 6.55
CA SER A 237 7.83 12.88 7.85
C SER A 237 8.24 11.44 8.12
N MET A 238 9.40 11.23 8.76
CA MET A 238 9.72 9.97 9.44
C MET A 238 8.82 9.77 10.66
N THR A 239 7.57 10.22 10.57
CA THR A 239 6.57 9.90 11.56
C THR A 239 6.34 8.41 11.46
N ILE A 240 6.77 7.68 12.49
CA ILE A 240 6.44 6.27 12.63
C ILE A 240 4.92 6.11 12.52
N SER A 241 4.43 5.07 11.85
CA SER A 241 2.98 4.85 11.83
C SER A 241 2.49 4.52 13.24
N PRO A 242 1.19 4.73 13.54
CA PRO A 242 0.60 4.25 14.80
C PRO A 242 0.81 2.74 15.04
N ASP A 243 0.85 1.94 13.96
CA ASP A 243 1.18 0.51 14.02
C ASP A 243 2.61 0.26 14.50
N HIS A 244 3.58 1.01 13.97
CA HIS A 244 4.98 0.95 14.43
C HIS A 244 5.12 1.42 15.88
N ALA A 245 4.37 2.46 16.28
CA ALA A 245 4.35 2.93 17.66
C ALA A 245 3.83 1.83 18.61
N LYS A 246 2.77 1.11 18.20
CA LYS A 246 2.26 -0.07 18.92
C LYS A 246 3.30 -1.18 19.01
N ASP A 247 3.99 -1.53 17.92
CA ASP A 247 5.02 -2.57 17.93
C ASP A 247 6.18 -2.22 18.90
N LEU A 248 6.68 -0.97 18.84
CA LEU A 248 7.72 -0.48 19.74
C LEU A 248 7.30 -0.53 21.22
N ALA A 249 6.04 -0.19 21.52
CA ALA A 249 5.51 -0.27 22.87
C ALA A 249 5.42 -1.71 23.38
N VAL A 250 4.93 -2.63 22.55
CA VAL A 250 4.84 -4.07 22.89
C VAL A 250 6.23 -4.67 23.12
N ASP A 251 7.17 -4.36 22.22
CA ASP A 251 8.57 -4.79 22.36
C ASP A 251 9.21 -4.25 23.64
N HIS A 252 8.97 -2.99 23.98
CA HIS A 252 9.47 -2.40 25.21
C HIS A 252 8.91 -3.10 26.46
N VAL A 253 7.60 -3.30 26.54
CA VAL A 253 7.01 -3.91 27.74
C VAL A 253 7.44 -5.37 27.93
N ILE A 254 7.62 -6.13 26.86
CA ILE A 254 8.08 -7.53 26.95
C ILE A 254 9.54 -7.60 27.41
N ASN A 255 10.39 -6.69 26.94
CA ASN A 255 11.81 -6.66 27.30
C ASN A 255 12.05 -6.15 28.73
N GLU A 256 11.26 -5.18 29.19
CA GLU A 256 11.45 -4.55 30.51
C GLU A 256 10.69 -5.25 31.65
N TYR A 257 9.52 -5.84 31.36
CA TYR A 257 8.66 -6.43 32.38
C TYR A 257 8.69 -7.97 32.35
N HIS A 258 9.42 -8.54 33.30
CA HIS A 258 9.57 -10.00 33.50
C HIS A 258 8.24 -10.78 33.69
N GLU A 259 7.14 -10.10 33.99
CA GLU A 259 5.79 -10.69 34.08
C GLU A 259 5.22 -11.09 32.70
N LEU A 260 5.83 -10.61 31.62
CA LEU A 260 5.45 -10.84 30.23
C LEU A 260 6.44 -11.75 29.48
N THR A 261 7.43 -12.34 30.16
CA THR A 261 8.49 -13.16 29.51
C THR A 261 7.94 -14.38 28.76
N ASP A 262 6.78 -14.91 29.18
CA ASP A 262 6.10 -16.04 28.52
C ASP A 262 4.94 -15.60 27.62
N ALA A 263 4.72 -14.29 27.43
CA ALA A 263 3.63 -13.77 26.61
C ALA A 263 3.95 -13.96 25.11
N SER A 264 3.02 -14.57 24.37
CA SER A 264 3.13 -14.67 22.92
C SER A 264 2.59 -13.39 22.29
N ILE A 265 3.39 -12.75 21.43
CA ILE A 265 2.92 -11.65 20.59
C ILE A 265 2.05 -12.25 19.48
N PRO A 266 0.83 -11.75 19.24
CA PRO A 266 0.01 -12.21 18.13
C PRO A 266 0.62 -11.77 16.79
N GLU A 267 0.61 -12.67 15.81
CA GLU A 267 0.95 -12.33 14.42
C GLU A 267 -0.15 -11.49 13.76
N ASP A 268 -1.40 -11.63 14.23
CA ASP A 268 -2.57 -10.91 13.74
C ASP A 268 -3.23 -10.05 14.82
N TRP A 269 -3.39 -8.75 14.55
CA TRP A 269 -4.07 -7.79 15.43
C TRP A 269 -5.42 -7.35 14.84
N THR A 270 -6.45 -7.33 15.66
CA THR A 270 -7.74 -6.70 15.35
C THR A 270 -7.64 -5.21 15.66
N VAL A 271 -7.87 -4.35 14.66
CA VAL A 271 -7.76 -2.89 14.81
C VAL A 271 -9.14 -2.24 14.84
N ASN A 272 -9.44 -1.49 15.90
CA ASN A 272 -10.64 -0.68 16.04
C ASN A 272 -10.27 0.81 15.97
N THR A 273 -10.86 1.53 15.02
CA THR A 273 -10.74 3.00 14.92
C THR A 273 -11.92 3.66 15.63
N SER A 274 -11.67 4.55 16.60
CA SER A 274 -12.74 5.31 17.26
C SER A 274 -12.58 6.81 17.05
N ASN A 275 -13.22 7.35 16.00
CA ASN A 275 -13.22 8.79 15.71
C ASN A 275 -14.24 9.60 16.53
N HIS A 276 -14.83 9.02 17.57
CA HIS A 276 -15.85 9.69 18.37
C HIS A 276 -15.66 9.40 19.86
N GLY A 277 -14.94 10.29 20.54
CA GLY A 277 -14.86 10.28 22.00
C GLY A 277 -13.75 11.10 22.67
N GLY A 278 -12.93 11.85 21.94
CA GLY A 278 -11.86 12.67 22.51
C GLY A 278 -11.67 13.95 21.70
N SER A 279 -10.97 14.94 22.28
CA SER A 279 -10.74 16.29 21.75
C SER A 279 -10.67 16.38 20.22
N VAL A 280 -11.38 17.35 19.65
CA VAL A 280 -11.37 17.68 18.22
C VAL A 280 -9.92 17.78 17.72
N GLY A 281 -9.49 16.83 16.90
CA GLY A 281 -8.14 16.80 16.28
C GLY A 281 -7.22 15.62 16.67
N SER A 282 -7.70 14.62 17.40
CA SER A 282 -6.92 13.41 17.74
C SER A 282 -7.58 12.13 17.22
N ASN A 283 -6.77 11.23 16.66
CA ASN A 283 -7.15 9.89 16.21
C ASN A 283 -6.84 8.87 17.29
N ASN A 284 -7.72 7.87 17.43
CA ASN A 284 -7.60 6.79 18.39
C ASN A 284 -7.70 5.44 17.69
N LEU A 285 -6.69 4.60 17.87
CA LEU A 285 -6.63 3.22 17.40
C LEU A 285 -6.54 2.28 18.60
N GLU A 286 -7.24 1.16 18.54
CA GLU A 286 -7.13 0.08 19.52
C GLU A 286 -6.81 -1.22 18.80
N PHE A 287 -5.70 -1.85 19.16
CA PHE A 287 -5.22 -3.11 18.63
C PHE A 287 -5.50 -4.21 19.65
N SER A 288 -6.11 -5.32 19.25
CA SER A 288 -6.37 -6.45 20.16
C SER A 288 -6.05 -7.79 19.52
N GLY A 289 -5.45 -8.71 20.29
CA GLY A 289 -5.07 -10.04 19.79
C GLY A 289 -4.35 -10.88 20.85
N ALA A 290 -4.64 -12.18 20.91
CA ALA A 290 -4.00 -13.14 21.84
C ALA A 290 -3.85 -12.65 23.30
N GLY A 291 -4.87 -11.97 23.85
CA GLY A 291 -4.87 -11.43 25.22
C GLY A 291 -4.31 -10.01 25.35
N TRP A 292 -3.70 -9.46 24.30
CA TRP A 292 -3.25 -8.08 24.25
C TRP A 292 -4.35 -7.11 23.84
N THR A 293 -4.34 -5.92 24.43
CA THR A 293 -5.09 -4.74 23.98
C THR A 293 -4.16 -3.52 24.04
N VAL A 294 -3.86 -2.88 22.92
CA VAL A 294 -2.99 -1.69 22.83
C VAL A 294 -3.79 -0.52 22.27
N LYS A 295 -3.92 0.56 23.03
CA LYS A 295 -4.59 1.78 22.60
C LYS A 295 -3.53 2.81 22.21
N VAL A 296 -3.65 3.40 21.04
CA VAL A 296 -2.75 4.41 20.50
C VAL A 296 -3.56 5.65 20.14
N GLN A 297 -3.28 6.75 20.84
CA GLN A 297 -3.89 8.06 20.61
C GLN A 297 -2.84 9.02 20.06
N PHE A 298 -3.18 9.77 19.02
CA PHE A 298 -2.24 10.70 18.38
C PHE A 298 -2.96 11.89 17.71
N PRO A 299 -2.35 13.09 17.67
CA PRO A 299 -2.91 14.24 16.96
C PRO A 299 -2.75 14.11 15.43
N GLU A 300 -3.62 14.76 14.66
CA GLU A 300 -3.37 14.98 13.23
C GLU A 300 -2.26 16.04 13.04
N GLY A 301 -1.12 15.67 12.45
CA GLY A 301 0.00 16.58 12.25
C GLY A 301 1.29 15.91 11.75
N HIS A 302 2.34 16.72 11.55
CA HIS A 302 3.62 16.28 11.00
C HIS A 302 4.64 15.77 12.04
N GLU A 303 4.34 15.92 13.34
CA GLU A 303 5.17 15.47 14.47
C GLU A 303 4.27 14.97 15.63
N PRO A 304 3.47 13.91 15.42
CA PRO A 304 2.58 13.42 16.46
C PRO A 304 3.39 12.81 17.61
N VAL A 305 2.89 13.02 18.83
CA VAL A 305 3.28 12.24 20.00
C VAL A 305 2.17 11.21 20.22
N TYR A 306 2.57 9.94 20.24
CA TYR A 306 1.69 8.80 20.45
C TYR A 306 1.54 8.56 21.95
N GLU A 307 0.32 8.68 22.46
CA GLU A 307 -0.06 8.24 23.80
C GLU A 307 -0.49 6.77 23.70
N ILE A 308 0.22 5.88 24.39
CA ILE A 308 0.03 4.44 24.27
C ILE A 308 -0.34 3.82 25.61
N ILE A 309 -1.38 2.97 25.59
CA ILE A 309 -1.76 2.12 26.71
C ILE A 309 -1.67 0.67 26.26
N VAL A 310 -0.85 -0.14 26.91
CA VAL A 310 -0.71 -1.59 26.64
C VAL A 310 -1.34 -2.37 27.79
N GLU A 311 -2.34 -3.17 27.49
CA GLU A 311 -3.00 -4.08 28.41
C GLU A 311 -2.73 -5.53 27.96
N TYR A 312 -2.45 -6.42 28.91
CA TYR A 312 -2.33 -7.85 28.64
C TYR A 312 -3.11 -8.66 29.69
N ASP A 313 -4.06 -9.46 29.21
CA ASP A 313 -4.94 -10.29 30.03
C ASP A 313 -4.21 -11.58 30.45
N ASN A 314 -3.40 -11.45 31.50
CA ASN A 314 -2.82 -12.58 32.24
C ASN A 314 -3.56 -12.80 33.57
N ASP A 315 -3.21 -13.86 34.32
CA ASP A 315 -3.84 -14.22 35.60
C ASP A 315 -3.85 -13.07 36.66
N THR A 316 -3.05 -12.03 36.46
CA THR A 316 -2.91 -10.86 37.34
C THR A 316 -3.42 -9.55 36.74
N GLY A 317 -3.70 -9.51 35.43
CA GLY A 317 -3.90 -8.31 34.62
C GLY A 317 -2.63 -7.44 34.53
N PHE A 318 -2.17 -7.12 33.33
CA PHE A 318 -1.07 -6.19 33.10
C PHE A 318 -1.57 -4.91 32.41
N THR A 319 -1.04 -3.76 32.81
CA THR A 319 -1.30 -2.47 32.16
C THR A 319 -0.06 -1.58 32.22
N TRP A 320 0.31 -0.99 31.09
CA TRP A 320 1.38 -0.02 30.93
C TRP A 320 0.89 1.20 30.17
N GLU A 321 1.36 2.39 30.55
CA GLU A 321 1.06 3.66 29.89
C GLU A 321 2.38 4.38 29.59
N GLY A 322 2.53 4.91 28.37
CA GLY A 322 3.71 5.65 27.97
C GLY A 322 3.49 6.49 26.73
N GLN A 323 4.52 7.27 26.36
CA GLN A 323 4.51 8.11 25.17
C GLN A 323 5.62 7.70 24.20
N ILE A 324 5.36 7.80 22.91
CA ILE A 324 6.38 7.62 21.85
C ILE A 324 6.35 8.83 20.94
N ASP A 325 7.49 9.43 20.66
CA ASP A 325 7.56 10.55 19.71
C ASP A 325 7.47 10.08 18.25
N HIS A 326 7.34 11.05 17.34
CA HIS A 326 7.26 10.79 15.91
C HIS A 326 8.48 10.05 15.35
N GLU A 327 9.64 10.08 16.01
CA GLU A 327 10.87 9.38 15.59
C GLU A 327 10.96 7.95 16.16
N GLY A 328 10.06 7.56 17.07
CA GLY A 328 10.05 6.25 17.72
C GLY A 328 10.83 6.16 19.03
N ASN A 329 11.20 7.28 19.63
CA ASN A 329 11.79 7.28 20.97
C ASN A 329 10.69 7.16 22.03
N ILE A 330 10.88 6.24 22.98
CA ILE A 330 9.99 6.11 24.13
C ILE A 330 10.27 7.25 25.11
N ILE A 331 9.24 8.07 25.33
CA ILE A 331 9.21 9.12 26.33
C ILE A 331 8.54 8.50 27.56
N GLU A 332 9.36 7.91 28.43
CA GLU A 332 8.89 7.48 29.74
C GLU A 332 8.45 8.70 30.58
N PRO A 333 7.37 8.60 31.37
CA PRO A 333 6.99 9.64 32.33
C PRO A 333 7.96 9.80 33.51
#